data_AF-A0A7V8VJK2-F1
#
_entry.id   AF-A0A7V8VJK2-F1
#
_cell.length_a   1.000
_cell.length_b   1.000
_cell.length_c   1.000
_cell.angle_alpha   90.00
_cell.angle_beta   90.00
_cell.angle_gamma   90.00
#
_symmetry.space_group_name_H-M   'P 1'
#
loop_
_entity.id
_entity.type
_entity.pdbx_description
1 polymer ?
#
loop_
_entity_poly.entity_id
_entity_poly.type
_entity_poly.pdbx_seq_one_letter_code
_entity_poly.pdbx_strand_id
1 'polypeptide(L)'
;TWAERAGAEIVRGSPGGDPGAVVFDAIGAAQARGIDVVIADTAGRLHTHGNLMEELTKVRRVAQKRMPEAPHETLIVIDATTGQNGLRQARAFAAAVEVDGVVLTKLDGTARGGIALAISHELGIPVKLIGVGEAIDDLRPFDAEEFATALLGE
;
A
#
# COMPACT_ATOMS: atom_id res chain seq x y z
N THR A 1 3.02 -17.99 -8.26
CA THR A 1 3.33 -16.64 -7.70
C THR A 1 2.04 -15.93 -7.30
N TRP A 2 2.08 -14.74 -6.65
CA TRP A 2 0.84 -13.99 -6.32
C TRP A 2 0.03 -13.62 -7.57
N ALA A 3 0.69 -13.23 -8.66
CA ALA A 3 0.04 -12.96 -9.94
C ALA A 3 -0.74 -14.17 -10.46
N GLU A 4 -0.15 -15.38 -10.45
CA GLU A 4 -0.86 -16.62 -10.82
C GLU A 4 -2.04 -16.91 -9.90
N ARG A 5 -1.89 -16.72 -8.58
CA ARG A 5 -2.98 -16.94 -7.61
C ARG A 5 -4.15 -15.98 -7.83
N ALA A 6 -3.85 -14.74 -8.21
CA ALA A 6 -4.85 -13.72 -8.50
C ALA A 6 -5.39 -13.76 -9.94
N GLY A 7 -4.86 -14.64 -10.80
CA GLY A 7 -5.18 -14.65 -12.24
C GLY A 7 -4.75 -13.37 -12.97
N ALA A 8 -3.77 -12.65 -12.43
CA ALA A 8 -3.32 -11.36 -12.93
C ALA A 8 -2.09 -11.49 -13.85
N GLU A 9 -1.99 -10.59 -14.82
CA GLU A 9 -0.77 -10.40 -15.59
C GLU A 9 0.31 -9.73 -14.74
N ILE A 10 1.59 -9.96 -15.07
CA ILE A 10 2.71 -9.36 -14.35
C ILE A 10 3.74 -8.76 -15.30
N VAL A 11 4.08 -7.50 -15.06
CA VAL A 11 5.20 -6.81 -15.70
C VAL A 11 6.37 -6.78 -14.71
N ARG A 12 7.55 -7.21 -15.16
CA ARG A 12 8.75 -7.29 -14.31
C ARG A 12 9.93 -6.64 -15.02
N GLY A 13 10.72 -5.88 -14.27
CA GLY A 13 12.04 -5.43 -14.70
C GLY A 13 13.13 -6.45 -14.40
N SER A 14 14.33 -6.18 -14.90
CA SER A 14 15.53 -6.93 -14.50
C SER A 14 15.87 -6.68 -13.03
N PRO A 15 16.47 -7.65 -12.32
CA PRO A 15 16.98 -7.44 -10.96
C PRO A 15 17.91 -6.21 -10.90
N GLY A 16 17.67 -5.31 -9.94
CA GLY A 16 18.42 -4.05 -9.81
C GLY A 16 18.11 -2.99 -10.88
N GLY A 17 17.12 -3.24 -11.73
CA GLY A 17 16.64 -2.28 -12.73
C GLY A 17 15.89 -1.09 -12.12
N ASP A 18 15.58 -0.11 -12.95
CA ASP A 18 14.87 1.09 -12.54
C ASP A 18 13.39 0.79 -12.25
N PRO A 19 12.90 0.92 -11.00
CA PRO A 19 11.49 0.66 -10.67
C PRO A 19 10.55 1.60 -11.42
N GLY A 20 10.96 2.85 -11.69
CA GLY A 20 10.16 3.78 -12.47
C GLY A 20 9.89 3.27 -13.89
N ALA A 21 10.90 2.65 -14.53
CA ALA A 21 10.74 2.09 -15.86
C ALA A 21 9.73 0.93 -15.89
N VAL A 22 9.74 0.08 -14.86
CA VAL A 22 8.77 -1.03 -14.74
C VAL A 22 7.35 -0.50 -14.63
N VAL A 23 7.12 0.56 -13.85
CA VAL A 23 5.80 1.20 -13.72
C VAL A 23 5.36 1.87 -15.02
N PHE A 24 6.28 2.53 -15.72
CA PHE A 24 5.99 3.11 -17.05
C PHE A 24 5.50 2.06 -18.04
N ASP A 25 6.21 0.94 -18.12
CA ASP A 25 5.89 -0.17 -19.01
C ASP A 25 4.57 -0.86 -18.60
N ALA A 26 4.33 -1.00 -17.30
CA ALA A 26 3.09 -1.59 -16.78
C ALA A 26 1.85 -0.77 -17.15
N ILE A 27 1.89 0.56 -16.98
CA ILE A 27 0.79 1.45 -17.39
C ILE A 27 0.61 1.40 -18.91
N GLY A 28 1.70 1.39 -19.69
CA GLY A 28 1.63 1.28 -21.14
C GLY A 28 1.01 -0.03 -21.62
N ALA A 29 1.38 -1.16 -21.01
CA ALA A 29 0.81 -2.47 -21.30
C ALA A 29 -0.68 -2.53 -20.95
N ALA A 30 -1.07 -1.97 -19.79
CA ALA A 30 -2.47 -1.91 -19.37
C ALA A 30 -3.33 -1.12 -20.36
N GLN A 31 -2.88 0.07 -20.79
CA GLN A 31 -3.58 0.87 -21.80
C GLN A 31 -3.73 0.13 -23.14
N ALA A 32 -2.68 -0.55 -23.60
CA ALA A 32 -2.70 -1.25 -24.88
C ALA A 32 -3.63 -2.47 -24.88
N ARG A 33 -3.85 -3.07 -23.70
CA ARG A 33 -4.64 -4.30 -23.53
C ARG A 33 -6.03 -4.06 -22.96
N GLY A 34 -6.37 -2.81 -22.61
CA GLY A 34 -7.64 -2.47 -21.98
C GLY A 34 -7.77 -3.05 -20.57
N ILE A 35 -6.69 -3.07 -19.79
CA ILE A 35 -6.71 -3.46 -18.38
C ILE A 35 -7.15 -2.27 -17.52
N ASP A 36 -8.10 -2.50 -16.61
CA ASP A 36 -8.70 -1.45 -15.78
C ASP A 36 -7.79 -0.97 -14.63
N VAL A 37 -7.01 -1.88 -14.05
CA VAL A 37 -6.25 -1.64 -12.81
C VAL A 37 -4.80 -2.07 -12.96
N VAL A 38 -3.88 -1.19 -12.54
CA VAL A 38 -2.45 -1.48 -12.39
C VAL A 38 -2.08 -1.33 -10.92
N ILE A 39 -1.56 -2.40 -10.32
CA ILE A 39 -0.99 -2.37 -8.96
C ILE A 39 0.53 -2.37 -9.08
N ALA A 40 1.18 -1.33 -8.55
CA ALA A 40 2.62 -1.21 -8.52
C ALA A 40 3.17 -1.55 -7.13
N ASP A 41 3.94 -2.63 -7.02
CA ASP A 41 4.70 -2.95 -5.81
C ASP A 41 5.96 -2.08 -5.74
N THR A 42 6.36 -1.69 -4.53
CA THR A 42 7.48 -0.77 -4.30
C THR A 42 8.36 -1.27 -3.15
N ALA A 43 9.62 -0.81 -3.11
CA ALA A 43 10.46 -1.09 -1.95
C ALA A 43 9.84 -0.48 -0.67
N GLY A 44 9.97 -1.18 0.46
CA GLY A 44 9.36 -0.76 1.75
C GLY A 44 10.32 -0.61 2.92
N ARG A 45 11.64 -0.73 2.67
CA ARG A 45 12.65 -0.83 3.73
C ARG A 45 13.09 0.55 4.23
N LEU A 46 12.43 1.01 5.29
CA LEU A 46 12.64 2.34 5.87
C LEU A 46 14.05 2.59 6.43
N HIS A 47 14.82 1.56 6.77
CA HIS A 47 16.16 1.70 7.36
C HIS A 47 17.18 2.44 6.47
N THR A 48 16.83 2.72 5.21
CA THR A 48 17.59 3.55 4.25
C THR A 48 16.80 4.78 3.82
N HIS A 49 16.28 5.55 4.80
CA HIS A 49 15.31 6.64 4.65
C HIS A 49 15.49 7.56 3.44
N GLY A 50 16.72 7.99 3.10
CA GLY A 50 16.95 8.91 1.98
C GLY A 50 16.65 8.29 0.61
N ASN A 51 17.34 7.20 0.28
CA ASN A 51 17.24 6.58 -1.04
C ASN A 51 15.83 6.08 -1.36
N LEU A 52 15.10 5.58 -0.36
CA LEU A 52 13.76 5.05 -0.59
C LEU A 52 12.76 6.15 -1.00
N MET A 53 12.79 7.30 -0.30
CA MET A 53 11.85 8.38 -0.57
C MET A 53 12.10 9.03 -1.93
N GLU A 54 13.37 9.16 -2.32
CA GLU A 54 13.77 9.61 -3.67
C GLU A 54 13.29 8.65 -4.76
N GLU A 55 13.41 7.34 -4.51
CA GLU A 55 12.94 6.30 -5.42
C GLU A 55 11.43 6.37 -5.63
N LEU A 56 10.64 6.45 -4.55
CA LEU A 56 9.18 6.56 -4.62
C LEU A 56 8.73 7.83 -5.35
N THR A 57 9.39 8.97 -5.06
CA THR A 57 9.14 10.24 -5.75
C THR A 57 9.43 10.13 -7.24
N LYS A 58 10.53 9.43 -7.60
CA LYS A 58 10.87 9.15 -9.00
C LYS A 58 9.82 8.26 -9.66
N VAL A 59 9.37 7.19 -9.01
CA VAL A 59 8.33 6.29 -9.51
C VAL A 59 7.05 7.06 -9.82
N ARG A 60 6.57 7.90 -8.89
CA ARG A 60 5.39 8.77 -9.11
C ARG A 60 5.55 9.65 -10.34
N ARG A 61 6.68 10.35 -10.45
CA ARG A 61 6.97 11.22 -11.61
C ARG A 61 6.99 10.44 -12.92
N VAL A 62 7.51 9.22 -12.92
CA VAL A 62 7.55 8.38 -14.13
C VAL A 62 6.16 7.86 -14.49
N ALA A 63 5.34 7.47 -13.51
CA ALA A 63 3.93 7.12 -13.74
C ALA A 63 3.17 8.29 -14.40
N GLN A 64 3.34 9.51 -13.87
CA GLN A 64 2.72 10.74 -14.40
C GLN A 64 3.12 11.08 -15.84
N LYS A 65 4.33 10.69 -16.27
CA LYS A 65 4.74 10.85 -17.68
C LYS A 65 3.95 9.97 -18.62
N ARG A 66 3.46 8.81 -18.15
CA ARG A 66 2.67 7.87 -18.95
C ARG A 66 1.18 8.17 -18.86
N MET A 67 0.72 8.54 -17.67
CA MET A 67 -0.67 8.81 -17.33
C MET A 67 -0.68 9.98 -16.32
N PRO A 68 -1.02 11.21 -16.75
CA PRO A 68 -0.95 12.40 -15.89
C PRO A 68 -1.67 12.29 -14.55
N GLU A 69 -2.76 11.54 -14.50
CA GLU A 69 -3.59 11.26 -13.34
C GLU A 69 -3.05 10.15 -12.42
N ALA A 70 -1.99 9.44 -12.82
CA ALA A 70 -1.39 8.39 -12.01
C ALA A 70 -0.41 8.92 -10.95
N PRO A 71 -0.25 8.23 -9.81
CA PRO A 71 -1.16 7.20 -9.31
C PRO A 71 -2.51 7.83 -8.90
N HIS A 72 -3.59 7.11 -9.18
CA HIS A 72 -4.94 7.48 -8.69
C HIS A 72 -5.08 7.25 -7.18
N GLU A 73 -4.28 6.34 -6.64
CA GLU A 73 -4.31 5.95 -5.24
C GLU A 73 -2.94 5.47 -4.80
N THR A 74 -2.47 5.99 -3.66
CA THR A 74 -1.25 5.57 -2.97
C THR A 74 -1.64 5.02 -1.60
N LEU A 75 -1.42 3.72 -1.40
CA LEU A 75 -1.75 3.03 -0.15
C LEU A 75 -0.50 2.71 0.65
N ILE A 76 -0.53 2.99 1.95
CA ILE A 76 0.50 2.51 2.88
C ILE A 76 0.02 1.25 3.59
N VAL A 77 0.82 0.18 3.50
CA VAL A 77 0.54 -1.08 4.18
C VAL A 77 1.24 -1.08 5.54
N ILE A 78 0.47 -1.26 6.61
CA ILE A 78 0.96 -1.26 7.98
C ILE A 78 0.57 -2.56 8.68
N ASP A 79 1.55 -3.15 9.36
CA ASP A 79 1.33 -4.31 10.22
C ASP A 79 0.81 -3.84 11.59
N ALA A 80 -0.42 -4.23 11.93
CA ALA A 80 -1.10 -3.83 13.16
C ALA A 80 -0.38 -4.31 14.43
N THR A 81 0.51 -5.29 14.34
CA THR A 81 1.29 -5.79 15.48
C THR A 81 2.46 -4.88 15.86
N THR A 82 2.87 -3.99 14.95
CA THR A 82 4.12 -3.20 15.09
C THR A 82 4.03 -2.02 16.06
N GLY A 83 2.82 -1.67 16.52
CA GLY A 83 2.65 -0.61 17.53
C GLY A 83 3.22 0.74 17.06
N GLN A 84 3.98 1.39 17.93
CA GLN A 84 4.64 2.69 17.67
C GLN A 84 5.64 2.67 16.51
N ASN A 85 6.12 1.50 16.08
CA ASN A 85 7.01 1.42 14.91
C ASN A 85 6.26 1.69 13.61
N GLY A 86 5.05 1.13 13.45
CA GLY A 86 4.20 1.40 12.29
C GLY A 86 3.87 2.88 12.16
N LEU A 87 3.60 3.55 13.28
CA LEU A 87 3.31 4.98 13.32
C LEU A 87 4.49 5.84 12.80
N ARG A 88 5.71 5.57 13.27
CA ARG A 88 6.91 6.29 12.81
C ARG A 88 7.17 6.05 11.33
N GLN A 89 6.97 4.83 10.85
CA GLN A 89 7.11 4.48 9.45
C GLN A 89 6.10 5.25 8.60
N ALA A 90 4.85 5.28 9.04
CA ALA A 90 3.77 5.91 8.31
C ALA A 90 3.91 7.44 8.26
N ARG A 91 4.38 8.08 9.33
CA ARG A 91 4.77 9.51 9.31
C ARG A 91 5.89 9.80 8.30
N ALA A 92 6.93 8.98 8.29
CA ALA A 92 8.06 9.19 7.39
C ALA A 92 7.65 9.05 5.92
N PHE A 93 6.78 8.07 5.61
CA PHE A 93 6.22 7.90 4.27
C PHE A 93 5.30 9.05 3.87
N ALA A 94 4.34 9.43 4.73
CA ALA A 94 3.40 10.51 4.47
C ALA A 94 4.08 11.88 4.31
N ALA A 95 5.26 12.07 4.90
CA ALA A 95 6.05 13.29 4.73
C ALA A 95 6.75 13.37 3.36
N ALA A 96 6.97 12.24 2.69
CA ALA A 96 7.72 12.17 1.44
C ALA A 96 6.84 11.93 0.21
N VAL A 97 5.74 11.20 0.39
CA VAL A 97 4.81 10.85 -0.67
C VAL A 97 3.39 11.10 -0.17
N GLU A 98 2.55 11.63 -1.04
CA GLU A 98 1.13 11.77 -0.78
C GLU A 98 0.49 10.38 -0.66
N VAL A 99 -0.16 10.12 0.48
CA VAL A 99 -0.78 8.83 0.78
C VAL A 99 -2.29 9.04 0.91
N ASP A 100 -3.07 8.27 0.17
CA ASP A 100 -4.52 8.39 0.09
C ASP A 100 -5.26 7.47 1.07
N GLY A 101 -4.58 6.44 1.58
CA GLY A 101 -5.20 5.50 2.50
C GLY A 101 -4.23 4.52 3.13
N VAL A 102 -4.71 3.89 4.21
CA VAL A 102 -3.98 2.87 4.97
C VAL A 102 -4.61 1.51 4.73
N VAL A 103 -3.74 0.52 4.51
CA VAL A 103 -4.08 -0.91 4.57
C VAL A 103 -3.49 -1.46 5.86
N LEU A 104 -4.34 -2.00 6.72
CA LEU A 104 -3.91 -2.64 7.96
C LEU A 104 -3.83 -4.14 7.72
N THR A 105 -2.80 -4.79 8.24
CA THR A 105 -2.62 -6.24 8.11
C THR A 105 -2.39 -6.88 9.47
N LYS A 106 -2.60 -8.21 9.54
CA LYS A 106 -2.40 -9.04 10.74
C LYS A 106 -3.30 -8.67 11.92
N LEU A 107 -4.54 -8.29 11.64
CA LEU A 107 -5.51 -7.98 12.70
C LEU A 107 -6.02 -9.23 13.43
N ASP A 108 -6.00 -10.38 12.76
CA ASP A 108 -6.30 -11.70 13.33
C ASP A 108 -5.34 -12.11 14.46
N GLY A 109 -4.09 -11.63 14.39
CA GLY A 109 -3.05 -11.97 15.36
C GLY A 109 -3.00 -11.09 16.60
N THR A 110 -3.89 -10.09 16.78
CA THR A 110 -3.67 -9.10 17.84
C THR A 110 -4.92 -8.43 18.43
N ALA A 111 -4.95 -8.32 19.77
CA ALA A 111 -5.87 -7.45 20.53
C ALA A 111 -5.50 -5.95 20.43
N ARG A 112 -4.57 -5.58 19.53
CA ARG A 112 -4.00 -4.23 19.41
C ARG A 112 -4.55 -3.43 18.21
N GLY A 113 -5.77 -3.70 17.76
CA GLY A 113 -6.46 -2.90 16.74
C GLY A 113 -6.48 -1.39 17.04
N GLY A 114 -6.33 -0.99 18.31
CA GLY A 114 -6.23 0.43 18.69
C GLY A 114 -5.06 1.21 18.07
N ILE A 115 -3.93 0.57 17.71
CA ILE A 115 -2.83 1.31 17.05
C ILE A 115 -3.21 1.76 15.65
N ALA A 116 -4.03 0.96 14.96
CA ALA A 116 -4.50 1.26 13.62
C ALA A 116 -5.35 2.54 13.59
N LEU A 117 -6.25 2.69 14.56
CA LEU A 117 -7.03 3.91 14.78
C LEU A 117 -6.11 5.10 15.09
N ALA A 118 -5.10 4.91 15.95
CA ALA A 118 -4.15 5.96 16.28
C ALA A 118 -3.37 6.44 15.05
N ILE A 119 -2.93 5.53 14.18
CA ILE A 119 -2.23 5.87 12.94
C ILE A 119 -3.12 6.66 11.99
N SER A 120 -4.33 6.19 11.73
CA SER A 120 -5.28 6.87 10.85
C SER A 120 -5.62 8.27 11.37
N HIS A 121 -5.92 8.39 12.66
CA HIS A 121 -6.21 9.66 13.31
C HIS A 121 -5.03 10.63 13.24
N GLU A 122 -3.81 10.14 13.48
CA GLU A 122 -2.62 10.98 13.53
C GLU A 122 -2.13 11.46 12.16
N LEU A 123 -2.28 10.63 11.14
CA LEU A 123 -1.90 10.98 9.77
C LEU A 123 -3.01 11.69 9.01
N GLY A 124 -4.25 11.69 9.53
CA GLY A 124 -5.41 12.28 8.87
C GLY A 124 -5.80 11.57 7.58
N ILE A 125 -5.44 10.30 7.42
CA ILE A 125 -5.71 9.48 6.23
C ILE A 125 -6.64 8.31 6.60
N PRO A 126 -7.59 7.94 5.73
CA PRO A 126 -8.56 6.90 6.03
C PRO A 126 -7.92 5.51 6.01
N VAL A 127 -8.38 4.62 6.90
CA VAL A 127 -8.19 3.18 6.71
C VAL A 127 -9.14 2.73 5.60
N LYS A 128 -8.60 2.09 4.56
CA LYS A 128 -9.40 1.61 3.42
C LYS A 128 -9.56 0.10 3.40
N LEU A 129 -8.54 -0.63 3.84
CA LEU A 129 -8.53 -2.10 3.81
C LEU A 129 -7.96 -2.68 5.10
N ILE A 130 -8.45 -3.86 5.45
CA ILE A 130 -8.00 -4.66 6.59
C ILE A 130 -7.70 -6.11 6.17
N GLY A 131 -6.55 -6.61 6.60
CA GLY A 131 -6.13 -8.00 6.44
C GLY A 131 -6.34 -8.76 7.74
N VAL A 132 -7.25 -9.73 7.71
CA VAL A 132 -7.68 -10.55 8.86
C VAL A 132 -7.27 -12.02 8.72
N GLY A 133 -6.23 -12.29 7.93
CA GLY A 133 -5.72 -13.64 7.68
C GLY A 133 -4.70 -13.65 6.54
N GLU A 134 -4.42 -14.86 6.03
CA GLU A 134 -3.39 -15.11 5.01
C GLU A 134 -3.95 -15.43 3.62
N ALA A 135 -5.25 -15.75 3.51
CA ALA A 135 -5.89 -16.05 2.25
C ALA A 135 -6.11 -14.78 1.42
N ILE A 136 -6.29 -14.94 0.10
CA ILE A 136 -6.55 -13.81 -0.79
C ILE A 136 -7.86 -13.08 -0.43
N ASP A 137 -8.84 -13.83 0.08
CA ASP A 137 -10.15 -13.34 0.49
C ASP A 137 -10.16 -12.72 1.91
N ASP A 138 -9.00 -12.73 2.60
CA ASP A 138 -8.87 -12.16 3.95
C ASP A 138 -8.52 -10.66 3.94
N LEU A 139 -8.32 -10.06 2.76
CA LEU A 139 -8.22 -8.62 2.59
C LEU A 139 -9.60 -8.04 2.30
N ARG A 140 -10.14 -7.28 3.25
CA ARG A 140 -11.50 -6.75 3.20
C ARG A 140 -11.52 -5.22 3.24
N PRO A 141 -12.55 -4.57 2.67
CA PRO A 141 -12.85 -3.17 2.95
C PRO A 141 -12.91 -2.90 4.44
N PHE A 142 -12.41 -1.75 4.87
CA PHE A 142 -12.55 -1.33 6.26
C PHE A 142 -13.97 -0.84 6.52
N ASP A 143 -14.62 -1.44 7.52
CA ASP A 143 -15.89 -0.98 8.08
C ASP A 143 -15.63 -0.53 9.52
N ALA A 144 -15.94 0.73 9.82
CA ALA A 144 -15.65 1.33 11.13
C ALA A 144 -16.56 0.77 12.24
N GLU A 145 -17.79 0.38 11.91
CA GLU A 145 -18.75 -0.18 12.86
C GLU A 145 -18.36 -1.63 13.18
N GLU A 146 -18.13 -2.46 12.16
CA GLU A 146 -17.65 -3.84 12.34
C GLU A 146 -16.34 -3.88 13.14
N PHE A 147 -15.42 -2.96 12.83
CA PHE A 147 -14.16 -2.87 13.55
C PHE A 147 -14.33 -2.44 15.01
N ALA A 148 -15.21 -1.47 15.29
CA ALA A 148 -15.47 -1.02 16.65
C ALA A 148 -16.13 -2.12 17.50
N THR A 149 -17.13 -2.81 16.94
CA THR A 149 -17.77 -4.00 17.52
C THR A 149 -16.73 -5.07 17.83
N ALA A 150 -15.90 -5.45 16.86
CA ALA A 150 -14.86 -6.45 17.06
C ALA A 150 -13.82 -6.05 18.11
N LEU A 151 -13.49 -4.75 18.22
CA LEU A 151 -12.51 -4.24 19.18
C LEU A 151 -13.06 -4.19 20.61
N LEU A 152 -14.34 -3.85 20.78
CA LEU A 152 -14.99 -3.70 22.08
C LEU A 152 -15.59 -5.02 22.61
N GLY A 153 -15.82 -5.99 21.73
CA GLY A 153 -16.36 -7.30 22.10
C GLY A 153 -17.84 -7.30 22.44
N GLU A 154 -18.60 -6.31 21.94
CA GLU A 154 -20.06 -6.23 21.99
C GLU A 154 -20.66 -6.43 20.61
#